data_AF-A0A0C9S2K3-F1
#
_entry.id   AF-A0A0C9S2K3-F1
#
_cell.length_a   1.000
_cell.length_b   1.000
_cell.length_c   1.000
_cell.angle_alpha   90.00
_cell.angle_beta   90.00
_cell.angle_gamma   90.00
#
_symmetry.space_group_name_H-M   'P 1'
#
loop_
_entity.id
_entity.type
_entity.pdbx_description
1 polymer ?
#
loop_
_entity_poly.entity_id
_entity_poly.type
_entity_poly.pdbx_seq_one_letter_code
_entity_poly.pdbx_strand_id
1 'polypeptide(L)'
;PINATCETRIAVDSTFFNAFKAEKEELVQYIAVLIAFVNLKLQTFQDNILRLQVVVTGIIIYSEQKETFIERWKQNQSFMLDSTLYNFNLYASKEDRFKNDDIVVLITGLNLAGRYSNSPRVNEDIVGIATVRGACGFYKTALVEDIPRTFSSVHTTAHEIGHLLGAQHDGSERKPNSPSQVDPTMCPAGAKNIMTPSLGPRTRHDFSYCSTAQVAEFILSTAGHCLTTAVKIPTVKLTFDAVNHTRTSLTEFCKRHHHKTAEVYSQPGKYGPDNCLISCEIPGPPRKLAINDAPDGTPCSAVHKRKICLNGECTRTKLKPVGTVSDSVKKSVEKM
;
A
#
# COMPACT_ATOMS: atom_id res chain seq x y z
N PRO A 1 -17.50 -15.35 -10.79
CA PRO A 1 -16.29 -14.91 -10.05
C PRO A 1 -16.13 -15.62 -8.70
N ILE A 2 -14.89 -15.92 -8.34
CA ILE A 2 -14.47 -16.27 -6.99
C ILE A 2 -14.71 -15.06 -6.10
N ASN A 3 -15.30 -15.28 -4.92
CA ASN A 3 -15.39 -14.25 -3.89
C ASN A 3 -14.41 -14.64 -2.79
N ALA A 4 -13.50 -13.72 -2.45
CA ALA A 4 -12.49 -13.94 -1.44
C ALA A 4 -12.46 -12.78 -0.45
N THR A 5 -12.19 -13.10 0.80
CA THR A 5 -11.93 -12.13 1.87
C THR A 5 -10.53 -12.39 2.39
N CYS A 6 -9.76 -11.32 2.58
CA CYS A 6 -8.42 -11.41 3.15
C CYS A 6 -8.41 -10.72 4.51
N GLU A 7 -8.34 -11.51 5.57
CA GLU A 7 -8.24 -11.08 6.95
C GLU A 7 -6.82 -10.55 7.21
N THR A 8 -6.70 -9.24 7.30
CA THR A 8 -5.41 -8.53 7.35
C THR A 8 -5.21 -7.86 8.70
N ARG A 9 -4.06 -8.11 9.32
CA ARG A 9 -3.60 -7.25 10.43
C ARG A 9 -2.67 -6.16 9.92
N ILE A 10 -2.89 -4.94 10.41
CA ILE A 10 -1.99 -3.82 10.14
C ILE A 10 -1.08 -3.61 11.34
N ALA A 11 0.23 -3.62 11.10
CA ALA A 11 1.24 -3.23 12.06
C ALA A 11 1.83 -1.88 11.63
N VAL A 12 2.17 -1.04 12.61
CA VAL A 12 2.96 0.18 12.37
C VAL A 12 4.14 0.25 13.30
N ASP A 13 5.26 0.77 12.79
CA ASP A 13 6.45 1.01 13.59
C ASP A 13 6.36 2.34 14.36
N SER A 14 7.30 2.52 15.29
CA SER A 14 7.37 3.71 16.12
C SER A 14 7.63 4.99 15.31
N THR A 15 8.46 4.89 14.26
CA THR A 15 8.76 5.99 13.34
C THR A 15 7.50 6.54 12.68
N PHE A 16 6.66 5.66 12.12
CA PHE A 16 5.42 6.00 11.48
C PHE A 16 4.44 6.63 12.47
N PHE A 17 4.27 6.00 13.63
CA PHE A 17 3.34 6.50 14.65
C PHE A 17 3.74 7.88 15.19
N ASN A 18 5.04 8.13 15.38
CA ASN A 18 5.55 9.42 15.83
C ASN A 18 5.26 10.56 14.82
N ALA A 19 5.14 10.27 13.53
CA ALA A 19 4.74 11.26 12.52
C ALA A 19 3.27 11.71 12.66
N PHE A 20 2.46 10.97 13.43
CA PHE A 20 1.12 11.37 13.86
C PHE A 20 1.14 12.06 15.22
N LYS A 21 2.30 12.56 15.69
CA LYS A 21 2.49 13.16 17.02
C LYS A 21 2.09 12.20 18.17
N ALA A 22 2.19 10.89 17.91
CA ALA A 22 1.70 9.85 18.80
C ALA A 22 0.18 9.93 19.13
N GLU A 23 -0.60 10.60 18.27
CA GLU A 23 -2.07 10.64 18.35
C GLU A 23 -2.64 9.39 17.69
N LYS A 24 -3.10 8.45 18.53
CA LYS A 24 -3.63 7.15 18.10
C LYS A 24 -4.83 7.29 17.18
N GLU A 25 -5.74 8.20 17.51
CA GLU A 25 -6.98 8.43 16.76
C GLU A 25 -6.68 8.91 15.34
N GLU A 26 -5.70 9.80 15.16
CA GLU A 26 -5.31 10.32 13.85
C GLU A 26 -4.67 9.23 12.98
N LEU A 27 -3.76 8.43 13.56
CA LEU A 27 -3.17 7.28 12.86
C LEU A 27 -4.25 6.29 12.41
N VAL A 28 -5.17 5.93 13.30
CA VAL A 28 -6.21 4.94 13.02
C VAL A 28 -7.16 5.42 11.93
N GLN A 29 -7.53 6.71 11.94
CA GLN A 29 -8.30 7.31 10.86
C GLN A 29 -7.52 7.31 9.53
N TYR A 30 -6.21 7.49 9.57
CA TYR A 30 -5.36 7.41 8.39
C TYR A 30 -5.29 6.01 7.80
N ILE A 31 -4.99 5.00 8.62
CA ILE A 31 -4.99 3.59 8.19
C ILE A 31 -6.36 3.21 7.63
N ALA A 32 -7.45 3.65 8.25
CA ALA A 32 -8.80 3.38 7.76
C ALA A 32 -9.00 3.91 6.33
N VAL A 33 -8.65 5.16 6.07
CA VAL A 33 -8.77 5.75 4.72
C VAL A 33 -7.82 5.08 3.73
N LEU A 34 -6.57 4.82 4.13
CA LEU A 34 -5.56 4.14 3.31
C LEU A 34 -6.08 2.77 2.85
N ILE A 35 -6.58 1.94 3.76
CA ILE A 35 -7.10 0.60 3.41
C ILE A 35 -8.35 0.69 2.54
N ALA A 36 -9.18 1.70 2.71
CA ALA A 36 -10.31 1.92 1.81
C ALA A 36 -9.84 2.20 0.38
N PHE A 37 -8.78 3.00 0.21
CA PHE A 37 -8.16 3.23 -1.11
C PHE A 37 -7.46 1.98 -1.66
N VAL A 38 -6.82 1.16 -0.81
CA VAL A 38 -6.27 -0.13 -1.22
C VAL A 38 -7.39 -1.04 -1.74
N ASN A 39 -8.51 -1.13 -1.03
CA ASN A 39 -9.67 -1.89 -1.50
C ASN A 39 -10.25 -1.36 -2.81
N LEU A 40 -10.22 -0.04 -3.07
CA LEU A 40 -10.59 0.49 -4.40
C LEU A 40 -9.68 -0.05 -5.50
N LYS A 41 -8.39 -0.26 -5.23
CA LYS A 41 -7.47 -0.89 -6.18
C LYS A 41 -7.74 -2.38 -6.33
N LEU A 42 -7.98 -3.10 -5.22
CA LEU A 42 -8.30 -4.53 -5.26
C LEU A 42 -9.63 -4.83 -5.98
N GLN A 43 -10.58 -3.89 -5.97
CA GLN A 43 -11.82 -3.97 -6.77
C GLN A 43 -11.59 -3.92 -8.29
N THR A 44 -10.38 -3.60 -8.75
CA THR A 44 -10.05 -3.56 -10.18
C THR A 44 -9.61 -4.90 -10.75
N PHE A 45 -9.47 -5.94 -9.91
CA PHE A 45 -9.42 -7.30 -10.43
C PHE A 45 -10.63 -7.54 -11.33
N GLN A 46 -10.46 -8.31 -12.40
CA GLN A 46 -11.54 -8.48 -13.37
C GLN A 46 -12.74 -9.17 -12.71
N ASP A 47 -13.86 -8.43 -12.64
CA ASP A 47 -15.07 -8.76 -11.86
C ASP A 47 -15.76 -10.07 -12.25
N ASN A 48 -15.51 -10.58 -13.44
CA ASN A 48 -16.00 -11.87 -13.91
C ASN A 48 -15.18 -13.05 -13.34
N ILE A 49 -13.93 -12.81 -12.93
CA ILE A 49 -12.97 -13.80 -12.42
C ILE A 49 -12.91 -13.75 -10.90
N LEU A 50 -12.63 -12.59 -10.31
CA LEU A 50 -12.31 -12.46 -8.89
C LEU A 50 -12.93 -11.19 -8.31
N ARG A 51 -13.55 -11.34 -7.14
CA ARG A 51 -13.91 -10.24 -6.25
C ARG A 51 -13.21 -10.47 -4.92
N LEU A 52 -12.29 -9.59 -4.60
CA LEU A 52 -11.51 -9.65 -3.38
C LEU A 52 -11.83 -8.45 -2.49
N GLN A 53 -11.91 -8.70 -1.19
CA GLN A 53 -11.96 -7.65 -0.18
C GLN A 53 -10.91 -7.90 0.91
N VAL A 54 -10.10 -6.89 1.22
CA VAL A 54 -9.29 -6.88 2.44
C VAL A 54 -10.14 -6.36 3.59
N VAL A 55 -10.16 -7.10 4.70
CA VAL A 55 -10.80 -6.72 5.95
C VAL A 55 -9.77 -6.64 7.06
N VAL A 56 -9.72 -5.51 7.76
CA VAL A 56 -8.74 -5.34 8.84
C VAL A 56 -9.27 -6.00 10.11
N THR A 57 -8.51 -6.94 10.66
CA THR A 57 -8.84 -7.67 11.89
C THR A 57 -8.32 -6.97 13.15
N GLY A 58 -7.24 -6.20 13.01
CA GLY A 58 -6.61 -5.47 14.10
C GLY A 58 -5.55 -4.48 13.62
N ILE A 59 -5.22 -3.52 14.48
CA ILE A 59 -4.11 -2.58 14.28
C ILE A 59 -3.18 -2.68 15.49
N ILE A 60 -1.88 -2.88 15.23
CA ILE A 60 -0.82 -2.90 16.24
C ILE A 60 0.09 -1.69 16.03
N ILE A 61 0.38 -0.98 17.11
CA ILE A 61 1.34 0.11 17.16
C ILE A 61 2.53 -0.33 18.01
N TYR A 62 3.69 -0.48 17.38
CA TYR A 62 4.92 -0.83 18.08
C TYR A 62 5.60 0.42 18.66
N SER A 63 6.11 0.30 19.89
CA SER A 63 7.18 1.17 20.40
C SER A 63 8.54 0.74 19.85
N GLU A 64 9.51 1.66 19.91
CA GLU A 64 10.89 1.43 19.47
C GLU A 64 11.53 0.22 20.17
N GLN A 65 11.17 -0.06 21.42
CA GLN A 65 11.70 -1.18 22.19
C GLN A 65 11.08 -2.53 21.80
N LYS A 66 9.93 -2.53 21.12
CA LYS A 66 9.17 -3.72 20.75
C LYS A 66 9.28 -4.11 19.28
N GLU A 67 9.72 -3.19 18.42
CA GLU A 67 9.98 -3.45 17.00
C GLU A 67 11.31 -4.21 16.76
N THR A 68 11.61 -5.22 17.58
CA THR A 68 12.89 -5.95 17.59
C THR A 68 13.19 -6.74 16.32
N PHE A 69 12.20 -6.92 15.44
CA PHE A 69 12.34 -7.56 14.13
C PHE A 69 12.88 -6.60 13.06
N ILE A 70 12.85 -5.28 13.29
CA ILE A 70 13.35 -4.28 12.35
C ILE A 70 14.89 -4.29 12.34
N GLU A 71 15.47 -4.62 11.19
CA GLU A 71 16.91 -4.47 10.96
C GLU A 71 17.18 -3.12 10.30
N ARG A 72 17.88 -2.23 11.01
CA ARG A 72 18.23 -0.90 10.49
C ARG A 72 19.61 -0.90 9.85
N TRP A 73 19.79 -0.09 8.81
CA TRP A 73 21.10 0.07 8.19
C TRP A 73 22.06 0.78 9.15
N LYS A 74 23.23 0.17 9.41
CA LYS A 74 24.18 0.66 10.44
C LYS A 74 24.65 2.08 10.19
N GLN A 75 24.85 2.45 8.92
CA GLN A 75 25.35 3.75 8.51
C GLN A 75 24.27 4.85 8.58
N ASN A 76 22.99 4.49 8.46
CA ASN A 76 21.88 5.43 8.60
C ASN A 76 20.64 4.71 9.13
N GLN A 77 20.31 4.96 10.40
CA GLN A 77 19.21 4.31 11.10
C GLN A 77 17.82 4.69 10.57
N SER A 78 17.72 5.68 9.66
CA SER A 78 16.47 6.02 8.97
C SER A 78 16.05 4.98 7.92
N PHE A 79 16.94 4.02 7.62
CA PHE A 79 16.68 2.95 6.66
C PHE A 79 16.42 1.61 7.35
N MET A 80 15.33 0.96 6.95
CA MET A 80 15.00 -0.43 7.25
C MET A 80 15.50 -1.33 6.13
N LEU A 81 16.19 -2.41 6.46
CA LEU A 81 16.76 -3.34 5.50
C LEU A 81 15.75 -4.42 5.10
N ASP A 82 15.83 -4.89 3.86
CA ASP A 82 15.03 -5.98 3.27
C ASP A 82 15.01 -7.29 4.10
N SER A 83 16.10 -7.60 4.80
CA SER A 83 16.18 -8.72 5.76
C SER A 83 15.12 -8.65 6.87
N THR A 84 14.57 -7.47 7.16
CA THR A 84 13.45 -7.26 8.08
C THR A 84 12.23 -8.09 7.68
N LEU A 85 12.00 -8.36 6.39
CA LEU A 85 10.85 -9.15 5.95
C LEU A 85 10.91 -10.57 6.54
N TYR A 86 12.07 -11.21 6.48
CA TYR A 86 12.27 -12.54 7.05
C TYR A 86 12.14 -12.51 8.57
N ASN A 87 12.75 -11.53 9.24
CA ASN A 87 12.67 -11.36 10.69
C ASN A 87 11.22 -11.13 11.15
N PHE A 88 10.43 -10.38 10.38
CA PHE A 88 9.04 -10.10 10.70
C PHE A 88 8.14 -11.31 10.47
N ASN A 89 8.38 -12.11 9.42
CA ASN A 89 7.73 -13.43 9.28
C ASN A 89 8.04 -14.35 10.46
N LEU A 90 9.31 -14.43 10.88
CA LEU A 90 9.71 -15.21 12.05
C LEU A 90 9.05 -14.70 13.34
N TYR A 91 8.99 -13.38 13.52
CA TYR A 91 8.33 -12.75 14.66
C TYR A 91 6.82 -13.07 14.67
N ALA A 92 6.13 -12.84 13.55
CA ALA A 92 4.71 -13.11 13.41
C ALA A 92 4.36 -14.58 13.61
N SER A 93 5.23 -15.51 13.19
CA SER A 93 5.04 -16.95 13.38
C SER A 93 5.04 -17.41 14.84
N LYS A 94 5.62 -16.61 15.75
CA LYS A 94 5.73 -16.91 17.20
C LYS A 94 4.65 -16.24 18.04
N GLU A 95 3.86 -15.36 17.45
CA GLU A 95 2.92 -14.50 18.15
C GLU A 95 1.48 -14.94 17.84
N ASP A 96 0.78 -15.50 18.83
CA ASP A 96 -0.57 -16.06 18.68
C ASP A 96 -1.58 -15.08 18.08
N ARG A 97 -1.39 -13.78 18.30
CA ARG A 97 -2.25 -12.71 17.77
C ARG A 97 -2.36 -12.73 16.24
N PHE A 98 -1.33 -13.18 15.55
CA PHE A 98 -1.32 -13.23 14.08
C PHE A 98 -1.88 -14.55 13.54
N LYS A 99 -2.16 -15.55 14.38
CA LYS A 99 -2.48 -16.90 13.94
C LYS A 99 -3.68 -16.97 13.00
N ASN A 100 -4.69 -16.13 13.24
CA ASN A 100 -5.93 -16.10 12.48
C ASN A 100 -5.94 -15.05 11.36
N ASP A 101 -4.85 -14.31 11.16
CA ASP A 101 -4.76 -13.37 10.05
C ASP A 101 -4.19 -14.10 8.81
N ASP A 102 -4.83 -13.88 7.66
CA ASP A 102 -4.37 -14.39 6.38
C ASP A 102 -3.05 -13.75 5.97
N ILE A 103 -2.92 -12.44 6.23
CA ILE A 103 -1.72 -11.63 5.98
C ILE A 103 -1.49 -10.58 7.08
N VAL A 104 -0.26 -10.07 7.15
CA VAL A 104 0.11 -8.94 8.02
C VAL A 104 0.90 -7.91 7.22
N VAL A 105 0.48 -6.65 7.27
CA VAL A 105 1.19 -5.55 6.58
C VAL A 105 1.82 -4.63 7.62
N LEU A 106 3.14 -4.51 7.59
CA LEU A 106 3.86 -3.48 8.34
C LEU A 106 3.97 -2.21 7.50
N ILE A 107 3.34 -1.13 7.96
CA ILE A 107 3.50 0.21 7.40
C ILE A 107 4.53 0.95 8.24
N THR A 108 5.61 1.40 7.62
CA THR A 108 6.73 2.08 8.28
C THR A 108 6.92 3.50 7.74
N GLY A 109 7.39 4.38 8.61
CA GLY A 109 7.88 5.71 8.24
C GLY A 109 9.38 5.75 7.95
N LEU A 110 10.05 4.58 7.95
CA LEU A 110 11.45 4.41 7.56
C LEU A 110 11.55 4.18 6.06
N ASN A 111 12.70 4.55 5.51
CA ASN A 111 13.00 4.26 4.12
C ASN A 111 13.38 2.77 3.99
N LEU A 112 12.77 2.04 3.07
CA LEU A 112 13.18 0.66 2.81
C LEU A 112 14.46 0.65 1.96
N ALA A 113 15.33 -0.33 2.22
CA ALA A 113 16.53 -0.51 1.44
C ALA A 113 16.92 -1.98 1.26
N GLY A 114 17.33 -2.33 0.04
CA GLY A 114 17.80 -3.66 -0.33
C GLY A 114 19.31 -3.79 -0.15
N ARG A 115 19.77 -4.92 0.39
CA ARG A 115 21.23 -5.17 0.47
C ARG A 115 21.75 -5.63 -0.88
N TYR A 116 22.80 -4.97 -1.37
CA TYR A 116 23.60 -5.53 -2.46
C TYR A 116 24.53 -6.62 -1.93
N SER A 117 24.66 -7.72 -2.67
CA SER A 117 25.66 -8.75 -2.38
C SER A 117 27.06 -8.12 -2.33
N ASN A 118 27.74 -8.25 -1.19
CA ASN A 118 29.12 -7.80 -0.95
C ASN A 118 29.39 -6.29 -1.05
N SER A 119 28.40 -5.43 -0.78
CA SER A 119 28.60 -3.97 -0.74
C SER A 119 28.12 -3.38 0.59
N PRO A 120 28.80 -2.36 1.13
CA PRO A 120 28.29 -1.58 2.27
C PRO A 120 27.17 -0.61 1.87
N ARG A 121 26.97 -0.38 0.56
CA ARG A 121 25.86 0.42 0.03
C ARG A 121 24.59 -0.41 -0.05
N VAL A 122 23.46 0.27 -0.04
CA VAL A 122 22.13 -0.33 -0.15
C VAL A 122 21.40 0.23 -1.37
N ASN A 123 20.44 -0.52 -1.89
CA ASN A 123 19.48 -0.07 -2.89
C ASN A 123 18.36 0.68 -2.19
N GLU A 124 18.24 1.99 -2.41
CA GLU A 124 17.25 2.85 -1.75
C GLU A 124 15.96 3.01 -2.59
N ASP A 125 15.85 2.34 -3.74
CA ASP A 125 14.71 2.46 -4.66
C ASP A 125 13.55 1.48 -4.33
N ILE A 126 13.58 0.85 -3.15
CA ILE A 126 12.56 -0.10 -2.70
C ILE A 126 11.55 0.65 -1.83
N VAL A 127 10.25 0.49 -2.12
CA VAL A 127 9.18 1.10 -1.33
C VAL A 127 8.23 0.08 -0.68
N GLY A 128 8.37 -1.19 -1.05
CA GLY A 128 7.60 -2.31 -0.51
C GLY A 128 8.28 -3.63 -0.80
N ILE A 129 8.03 -4.64 0.04
CA ILE A 129 8.55 -6.00 -0.15
C ILE A 129 7.57 -7.01 0.44
N ALA A 130 7.21 -8.02 -0.34
CA ALA A 130 6.48 -9.19 0.12
C ALA A 130 6.92 -10.47 -0.59
N THR A 131 6.55 -11.62 -0.01
CA THR A 131 6.78 -12.92 -0.65
C THR A 131 5.60 -13.29 -1.53
N VAL A 132 5.87 -13.68 -2.78
CA VAL A 132 4.84 -14.17 -3.69
C VAL A 132 4.18 -15.44 -3.13
N ARG A 133 2.84 -15.46 -3.07
CA ARG A 133 2.03 -16.57 -2.49
C ARG A 133 2.31 -16.79 -0.99
N GLY A 134 2.62 -15.72 -0.26
CA GLY A 134 2.94 -15.77 1.16
C GLY A 134 1.74 -15.93 2.11
N ALA A 135 0.54 -15.54 1.68
CA ALA A 135 -0.65 -15.59 2.55
C ALA A 135 -0.97 -17.00 3.06
N CYS A 136 -1.71 -17.09 4.16
CA CYS A 136 -2.07 -18.35 4.85
C CYS A 136 -0.88 -19.15 5.44
N GLY A 137 0.36 -18.67 5.31
CA GLY A 137 1.56 -19.43 5.66
C GLY A 137 2.57 -18.66 6.51
N PHE A 138 3.79 -19.18 6.56
CA PHE A 138 4.91 -18.55 7.29
C PHE A 138 5.31 -17.20 6.68
N TYR A 139 5.22 -17.06 5.35
CA TYR A 139 5.67 -15.88 4.60
C TYR A 139 4.59 -14.80 4.41
N LYS A 140 3.61 -14.73 5.31
CA LYS A 140 2.39 -13.93 5.14
C LYS A 140 2.54 -12.44 5.43
N THR A 141 3.75 -11.96 5.68
CA THR A 141 3.99 -10.55 5.98
C THR A 141 4.45 -9.76 4.76
N ALA A 142 4.12 -8.47 4.75
CA ALA A 142 4.64 -7.48 3.81
C ALA A 142 5.19 -6.26 4.57
N LEU A 143 6.21 -5.63 3.99
CA LEU A 143 6.74 -4.34 4.42
C LEU A 143 6.31 -3.27 3.41
N VAL A 144 5.86 -2.13 3.89
CA VAL A 144 5.47 -0.99 3.05
C VAL A 144 5.99 0.30 3.66
N GLU A 145 6.76 1.05 2.90
CA GLU A 145 7.12 2.42 3.21
C GLU A 145 5.94 3.35 2.90
N ASP A 146 5.59 4.24 3.84
CA ASP A 146 4.64 5.31 3.62
C ASP A 146 5.21 6.65 4.07
N ILE A 147 4.97 7.68 3.24
CA ILE A 147 5.21 9.06 3.65
C ILE A 147 3.99 9.50 4.45
N PRO A 148 4.09 9.69 5.78
CA PRO A 148 2.92 9.82 6.64
C PRO A 148 2.01 10.97 6.24
N ARG A 149 0.70 10.73 6.26
CA ARG A 149 -0.39 11.67 5.92
C ARG A 149 -0.56 11.98 4.42
N THR A 150 0.08 11.23 3.54
CA THR A 150 0.05 11.52 2.09
C THR A 150 -0.69 10.48 1.25
N PHE A 151 -0.99 9.31 1.81
CA PHE A 151 -1.55 8.14 1.11
C PHE A 151 -0.70 7.67 -0.08
N SER A 152 0.59 8.02 -0.12
CA SER A 152 1.48 7.65 -1.22
C SER A 152 1.70 6.13 -1.30
N SER A 153 1.64 5.43 -0.18
CA SER A 153 1.79 3.96 -0.12
C SER A 153 0.58 3.16 -0.59
N VAL A 154 -0.56 3.77 -0.95
CA VAL A 154 -1.76 3.00 -1.33
C VAL A 154 -1.47 2.08 -2.52
N HIS A 155 -0.76 2.58 -3.53
CA HIS A 155 -0.40 1.77 -4.70
C HIS A 155 0.53 0.62 -4.29
N THR A 156 1.59 0.92 -3.54
CA THR A 156 2.56 -0.06 -3.05
C THR A 156 1.89 -1.11 -2.15
N THR A 157 1.00 -0.70 -1.26
CA THR A 157 0.27 -1.64 -0.39
C THR A 157 -0.59 -2.60 -1.20
N ALA A 158 -1.28 -2.12 -2.23
CA ALA A 158 -2.04 -2.98 -3.14
C ALA A 158 -1.12 -3.93 -3.93
N HIS A 159 0.05 -3.45 -4.35
CA HIS A 159 1.09 -4.24 -5.03
C HIS A 159 1.61 -5.39 -4.14
N GLU A 160 2.04 -5.07 -2.91
CA GLU A 160 2.56 -6.06 -1.97
C GLU A 160 1.50 -7.08 -1.53
N ILE A 161 0.25 -6.64 -1.35
CA ILE A 161 -0.87 -7.56 -1.13
C ILE A 161 -1.07 -8.45 -2.37
N GLY A 162 -0.97 -7.90 -3.57
CA GLY A 162 -0.99 -8.68 -4.82
C GLY A 162 0.05 -9.80 -4.83
N HIS A 163 1.29 -9.50 -4.41
CA HIS A 163 2.33 -10.52 -4.22
C HIS A 163 1.94 -11.57 -3.19
N LEU A 164 1.53 -11.20 -1.98
CA LEU A 164 1.11 -12.16 -0.95
C LEU A 164 0.00 -13.09 -1.43
N LEU A 165 -0.90 -12.58 -2.27
CA LEU A 165 -2.01 -13.31 -2.86
C LEU A 165 -1.65 -14.03 -4.18
N GLY A 166 -0.39 -13.99 -4.60
CA GLY A 166 0.17 -14.86 -5.63
C GLY A 166 0.42 -14.23 -6.98
N ALA A 167 0.16 -12.93 -7.16
CA ALA A 167 0.54 -12.23 -8.39
C ALA A 167 2.06 -12.06 -8.48
N GLN A 168 2.62 -12.36 -9.64
CA GLN A 168 3.99 -11.98 -10.00
C GLN A 168 3.99 -10.60 -10.68
N HIS A 169 5.18 -10.02 -10.87
CA HIS A 169 5.29 -8.81 -11.67
C HIS A 169 4.84 -9.06 -13.12
N ASP A 170 4.08 -8.12 -13.67
CA ASP A 170 3.72 -8.13 -15.09
C ASP A 170 5.01 -8.06 -15.94
N GLY A 171 5.12 -8.91 -16.96
CA GLY A 171 6.28 -8.97 -17.84
C GLY A 171 7.49 -9.71 -17.27
N SER A 172 7.42 -10.22 -16.03
CA SER A 172 8.50 -11.01 -15.46
C SER A 172 8.60 -12.40 -16.09
N GLU A 173 9.83 -12.94 -16.13
CA GLU A 173 10.05 -14.30 -16.60
C GLU A 173 9.34 -15.32 -15.71
N ARG A 174 8.68 -16.30 -16.34
CA ARG A 174 8.06 -17.40 -15.63
C ARG A 174 9.14 -18.26 -14.97
N LYS A 175 9.08 -18.38 -13.64
CA LYS A 175 9.94 -19.31 -12.90
C LYS A 175 9.64 -20.77 -13.32
N PRO A 176 10.65 -21.63 -13.53
CA PRO A 176 10.46 -23.02 -13.99
C PRO A 176 9.47 -23.84 -13.16
N ASN A 177 9.45 -23.62 -11.84
CA ASN A 177 8.58 -24.33 -10.90
C ASN A 177 7.40 -23.45 -10.42
N SER A 178 6.98 -22.47 -11.22
CA SER A 178 5.84 -21.63 -10.84
C SER A 178 4.57 -22.49 -10.75
N PRO A 179 3.86 -22.48 -9.61
CA PRO A 179 2.60 -23.20 -9.47
C PRO A 179 1.45 -22.55 -10.25
N SER A 180 1.65 -21.31 -10.74
CA SER A 180 0.70 -20.63 -11.60
C SER A 180 0.79 -21.15 -13.03
N GLN A 181 -0.37 -21.36 -13.67
CA GLN A 181 -0.43 -21.70 -15.09
C GLN A 181 -0.32 -20.47 -15.99
N VAL A 182 -0.72 -19.31 -15.48
CA VAL A 182 -0.67 -18.03 -16.17
C VAL A 182 0.76 -17.50 -16.20
N ASP A 183 1.26 -17.28 -17.41
CA ASP A 183 2.58 -16.68 -17.65
C ASP A 183 2.52 -15.15 -17.48
N PRO A 184 3.32 -14.55 -16.58
CA PRO A 184 3.33 -13.10 -16.38
C PRO A 184 3.72 -12.31 -17.65
N THR A 185 4.46 -12.91 -18.59
CA THR A 185 4.90 -12.25 -19.83
C THR A 185 3.74 -11.91 -20.78
N MET A 186 2.57 -12.51 -20.60
CA MET A 186 1.36 -12.16 -21.36
C MET A 186 0.84 -10.75 -21.04
N CYS A 187 1.20 -10.21 -19.87
CA CYS A 187 0.85 -8.86 -19.45
C CYS A 187 2.13 -8.02 -19.40
N PRO A 188 2.32 -7.04 -20.30
CA PRO A 188 3.61 -6.36 -20.41
C PRO A 188 3.84 -5.40 -19.24
N ALA A 189 5.06 -5.43 -18.67
CA ALA A 189 5.50 -4.46 -17.65
C ALA A 189 5.24 -3.01 -18.08
N GLY A 190 5.46 -2.71 -19.38
CA GLY A 190 5.26 -1.38 -19.96
C GLY A 190 3.81 -0.88 -19.95
N ALA A 191 2.81 -1.75 -19.72
CA ALA A 191 1.43 -1.32 -19.48
C ALA A 191 1.27 -0.59 -18.15
N LYS A 192 2.21 -0.77 -17.21
CA LYS A 192 2.22 -0.13 -15.88
C LYS A 192 0.96 -0.41 -15.06
N ASN A 193 0.37 -1.61 -15.17
CA ASN A 193 -0.64 -2.08 -14.22
C ASN A 193 -0.05 -2.17 -12.80
N ILE A 194 -0.90 -2.35 -11.78
CA ILE A 194 -0.45 -2.32 -10.38
C ILE A 194 0.76 -3.24 -10.13
N MET A 195 0.83 -4.40 -10.77
CA MET A 195 1.95 -5.35 -10.63
C MET A 195 3.15 -5.05 -11.54
N THR A 196 3.31 -3.83 -12.04
CA THR A 196 4.53 -3.42 -12.75
C THR A 196 5.76 -3.51 -11.83
N PRO A 197 6.91 -4.02 -12.29
CA PRO A 197 8.12 -4.14 -11.47
C PRO A 197 8.77 -2.80 -11.12
N SER A 198 8.37 -1.71 -11.78
CA SER A 198 8.92 -0.38 -11.55
C SER A 198 7.81 0.66 -11.47
N LEU A 199 7.80 1.40 -10.37
CA LEU A 199 6.92 2.54 -10.18
C LEU A 199 7.46 3.75 -10.93
N GLY A 200 6.54 4.59 -11.39
CA GLY A 200 6.86 5.86 -12.01
C GLY A 200 5.60 6.68 -12.26
N PRO A 201 5.72 7.84 -12.90
CA PRO A 201 4.55 8.63 -13.24
C PRO A 201 3.69 7.88 -14.27
N ARG A 202 2.38 8.12 -14.18
CA ARG A 202 1.33 7.54 -15.00
C ARG A 202 1.27 6.02 -14.87
N THR A 203 1.46 5.52 -13.66
CA THR A 203 1.16 4.13 -13.34
C THR A 203 -0.36 3.95 -13.35
N ARG A 204 -0.84 2.85 -13.92
CA ARG A 204 -2.27 2.54 -13.91
C ARG A 204 -2.70 2.14 -12.51
N HIS A 205 -3.96 2.40 -12.19
CA HIS A 205 -4.53 2.05 -10.88
C HIS A 205 -5.37 0.77 -10.93
N ASP A 206 -5.15 -0.09 -11.92
CA ASP A 206 -5.81 -1.37 -12.09
C ASP A 206 -4.85 -2.56 -12.22
N PHE A 207 -5.32 -3.73 -11.80
CA PHE A 207 -4.61 -5.00 -11.94
C PHE A 207 -4.74 -5.55 -13.37
N SER A 208 -3.68 -6.19 -13.87
CA SER A 208 -3.69 -6.85 -15.17
C SER A 208 -4.54 -8.12 -15.13
N TYR A 209 -4.87 -8.67 -16.31
CA TYR A 209 -5.48 -9.99 -16.41
C TYR A 209 -4.62 -11.07 -15.73
N CYS A 210 -3.29 -10.98 -15.89
CA CYS A 210 -2.35 -11.95 -15.34
C CYS A 210 -2.40 -11.92 -13.82
N SER A 211 -2.38 -10.73 -13.22
CA SER A 211 -2.50 -10.60 -11.76
C SER A 211 -3.80 -11.22 -11.23
N THR A 212 -4.94 -10.90 -11.85
CA THR A 212 -6.24 -11.44 -11.43
C THR A 212 -6.29 -12.96 -11.52
N ALA A 213 -5.83 -13.53 -12.63
CA ALA A 213 -5.88 -14.96 -12.85
C ALA A 213 -4.91 -15.71 -11.90
N GLN A 214 -3.72 -15.17 -11.67
CA GLN A 214 -2.75 -15.73 -10.71
C GLN A 214 -3.26 -15.72 -9.28
N VAL A 215 -3.91 -14.63 -8.87
CA VAL A 215 -4.52 -14.52 -7.54
C VAL A 215 -5.69 -15.50 -7.40
N ALA A 216 -6.52 -15.62 -8.43
CA ALA A 216 -7.60 -16.62 -8.48
C ALA A 216 -7.06 -18.06 -8.35
N GLU A 217 -6.00 -18.41 -9.09
CA GLU A 217 -5.34 -19.73 -8.98
C GLU A 217 -4.76 -19.98 -7.59
N PHE A 218 -4.20 -18.96 -6.95
CA PHE A 218 -3.70 -19.10 -5.58
C PHE A 218 -4.82 -19.35 -4.57
N ILE A 219 -5.90 -18.55 -4.61
CA ILE A 219 -7.06 -18.71 -3.73
C ILE A 219 -7.69 -20.11 -3.86
N LEU A 220 -7.73 -20.65 -5.08
CA LEU A 220 -8.26 -22.00 -5.35
C LEU A 220 -7.28 -23.12 -4.97
N SER A 221 -6.02 -22.81 -4.68
CA SER A 221 -5.03 -23.81 -4.28
C SER A 221 -5.11 -24.13 -2.79
N THR A 222 -4.55 -25.27 -2.39
CA THR A 222 -4.46 -25.68 -0.98
C THR A 222 -3.71 -24.64 -0.12
N ALA A 223 -2.71 -23.96 -0.69
CA ALA A 223 -1.92 -22.96 0.01
C ALA A 223 -2.68 -21.64 0.25
N GLY A 224 -3.68 -21.31 -0.58
CA GLY A 224 -4.46 -20.06 -0.46
C GLY A 224 -5.83 -20.25 0.22
N HIS A 225 -6.10 -21.44 0.76
CA HIS A 225 -7.46 -21.82 1.19
C HIS A 225 -8.05 -20.93 2.30
N CYS A 226 -7.21 -20.29 3.13
CA CYS A 226 -7.68 -19.37 4.18
C CYS A 226 -8.56 -18.23 3.61
N LEU A 227 -8.23 -17.76 2.40
CA LEU A 227 -8.89 -16.66 1.69
C LEU A 227 -10.30 -16.99 1.17
N THR A 228 -10.68 -18.28 1.19
CA THR A 228 -11.99 -18.74 0.71
C THR A 228 -13.10 -18.56 1.75
N THR A 229 -12.74 -18.31 3.01
CA THR A 229 -13.71 -18.11 4.08
C THR A 229 -14.22 -16.66 4.05
N ALA A 230 -15.49 -16.48 3.73
CA ALA A 230 -16.13 -15.17 3.78
C ALA A 230 -16.45 -14.80 5.23
N VAL A 231 -15.49 -14.21 5.95
CA VAL A 231 -15.76 -13.62 7.27
C VAL A 231 -16.46 -12.27 7.08
N LYS A 232 -17.66 -12.16 7.64
CA LYS A 232 -18.43 -10.91 7.62
C LYS A 232 -17.93 -9.97 8.72
N ILE A 233 -16.76 -9.37 8.52
CA ILE A 233 -16.31 -8.24 9.34
C ILE A 233 -17.10 -7.00 8.87
N PRO A 234 -17.87 -6.33 9.76
CA PRO A 234 -18.58 -5.12 9.38
C PRO A 234 -17.60 -4.08 8.84
N THR A 235 -17.95 -3.39 7.76
CA THR A 235 -17.17 -2.25 7.25
C THR A 235 -18.01 -1.00 7.28
N VAL A 236 -17.35 0.15 7.43
CA VAL A 236 -18.01 1.46 7.34
C VAL A 236 -17.80 2.01 5.95
N LYS A 237 -18.79 2.66 5.35
CA LYS A 237 -18.61 3.28 4.02
C LYS A 237 -17.63 4.45 4.11
N LEU A 238 -16.65 4.50 3.19
CA LEU A 238 -15.76 5.66 3.08
C LEU A 238 -16.55 6.92 2.69
N THR A 239 -16.34 8.02 3.42
CA THR A 239 -16.95 9.31 3.15
C THR A 239 -15.91 10.33 2.70
N PHE A 240 -16.36 11.36 1.95
CA PHE A 240 -15.46 12.47 1.60
C PHE A 240 -14.95 13.19 2.85
N ASP A 241 -15.79 13.34 3.88
CA ASP A 241 -15.43 14.11 5.08
C ASP A 241 -14.37 13.38 5.93
N ALA A 242 -14.38 12.03 5.93
CA ALA A 242 -13.30 11.21 6.49
C ALA A 242 -11.99 11.41 5.72
N VAL A 243 -12.02 11.33 4.37
CA VAL A 243 -10.83 11.60 3.55
C VAL A 243 -10.30 13.01 3.78
N ASN A 244 -11.18 14.01 3.86
CA ASN A 244 -10.81 15.41 4.02
C ASN A 244 -10.22 15.74 5.39
N HIS A 245 -10.66 15.06 6.46
CA HIS A 245 -10.07 15.22 7.80
C HIS A 245 -8.67 14.63 7.88
N THR A 246 -8.40 13.54 7.16
CA THR A 246 -7.14 12.80 7.32
C THR A 246 -6.04 13.25 6.37
N ARG A 247 -6.39 13.68 5.15
CA ARG A 247 -5.40 14.07 4.14
C ARG A 247 -4.66 15.35 4.51
N THR A 248 -3.43 15.46 4.03
CA THR A 248 -2.68 16.71 4.11
C THR A 248 -2.99 17.68 2.95
N SER A 249 -2.51 18.92 3.05
CA SER A 249 -2.59 19.91 1.95
C SER A 249 -1.61 19.58 0.82
N LEU A 250 -1.84 20.07 -0.40
CA LEU A 250 -0.93 19.82 -1.54
C LEU A 250 0.49 20.36 -1.29
N THR A 251 0.60 21.52 -0.65
CA THR A 251 1.90 22.10 -0.26
C THR A 251 2.61 21.19 0.74
N GLU A 252 1.90 20.70 1.75
CA GLU A 252 2.48 19.81 2.76
C GLU A 252 2.84 18.45 2.17
N PHE A 253 2.07 17.95 1.18
CA PHE A 253 2.46 16.80 0.38
C PHE A 253 3.83 17.01 -0.28
N CYS A 254 4.01 18.14 -1.00
CA CYS A 254 5.27 18.45 -1.68
C CYS A 254 6.45 18.60 -0.70
N LYS A 255 6.19 19.22 0.47
CA LYS A 255 7.21 19.36 1.52
C LYS A 255 7.70 18.03 2.06
N ARG A 256 6.78 17.09 2.28
CA ARG A 256 7.06 15.75 2.78
C ARG A 256 7.81 14.88 1.77
N HIS A 257 7.50 15.00 0.49
CA HIS A 257 8.11 14.17 -0.56
C HIS A 257 9.48 14.65 -1.03
N HIS A 258 9.80 15.94 -0.85
CA HIS A 258 10.97 16.53 -1.48
C HIS A 258 11.82 17.33 -0.52
N HIS A 259 11.39 18.55 -0.20
CA HIS A 259 12.16 19.46 0.64
C HIS A 259 11.20 20.36 1.40
N LYS A 260 11.57 20.81 2.60
CA LYS A 260 10.73 21.67 3.45
C LYS A 260 10.28 22.99 2.79
N THR A 261 10.99 23.43 1.75
CA THR A 261 10.65 24.63 0.97
C THR A 261 9.95 24.31 -0.35
N ALA A 262 9.63 23.05 -0.63
CA ALA A 262 8.90 22.68 -1.84
C ALA A 262 7.48 23.25 -1.80
N GLU A 263 6.99 23.64 -2.96
CA GLU A 263 5.67 24.24 -3.14
C GLU A 263 4.88 23.49 -4.20
N VAL A 264 3.55 23.60 -4.13
CA VAL A 264 2.68 23.05 -5.17
C VAL A 264 2.77 23.91 -6.43
N TYR A 265 3.16 23.29 -7.53
CA TYR A 265 3.17 23.94 -8.83
C TYR A 265 1.74 24.03 -9.37
N SER A 266 1.19 25.25 -9.37
CA SER A 266 -0.26 25.48 -9.51
C SER A 266 -0.70 25.87 -10.93
N GLN A 267 0.02 25.46 -11.98
CA GLN A 267 -0.44 25.73 -13.34
C GLN A 267 -1.52 24.72 -13.77
N PRO A 268 -2.71 25.20 -14.19
CA PRO A 268 -3.77 24.34 -14.69
C PRO A 268 -3.36 23.65 -16.00
N GLY A 269 -3.79 22.40 -16.20
CA GLY A 269 -3.57 21.65 -17.44
C GLY A 269 -2.95 20.27 -17.22
N LYS A 270 -2.12 19.82 -18.18
CA LYS A 270 -1.65 18.42 -18.31
C LYS A 270 -0.95 17.83 -17.08
N TYR A 271 -0.46 18.67 -16.16
CA TYR A 271 0.28 18.25 -14.95
C TYR A 271 -0.40 18.68 -13.65
N GLY A 272 -1.68 19.07 -13.74
CA GLY A 272 -2.47 19.51 -12.62
C GLY A 272 -3.26 18.38 -11.93
N PRO A 273 -3.80 18.66 -10.72
CA PRO A 273 -4.62 17.72 -9.96
C PRO A 273 -5.89 17.26 -10.68
N ASP A 274 -6.39 18.02 -11.65
CA ASP A 274 -7.54 17.67 -12.51
C ASP A 274 -7.31 16.41 -13.34
N ASN A 275 -6.05 16.12 -13.68
CA ASN A 275 -5.63 14.88 -14.33
C ASN A 275 -5.07 13.85 -13.33
N CYS A 276 -5.31 14.05 -12.03
CA CYS A 276 -4.75 13.26 -10.95
C CYS A 276 -3.24 13.13 -11.00
N LEU A 277 -2.59 14.25 -11.29
CA LEU A 277 -1.16 14.45 -11.16
C LEU A 277 -0.89 15.54 -10.12
N ILE A 278 0.21 15.41 -9.40
CA ILE A 278 0.69 16.44 -8.49
C ILE A 278 2.08 16.88 -8.90
N SER A 279 2.23 18.19 -9.07
CA SER A 279 3.48 18.80 -9.47
C SER A 279 4.03 19.62 -8.30
N CYS A 280 5.29 19.36 -7.95
CA CYS A 280 5.98 20.02 -6.86
C CYS A 280 7.18 20.80 -7.40
N GLU A 281 7.18 22.11 -7.15
CA GLU A 281 8.33 22.96 -7.43
C GLU A 281 9.29 22.88 -6.24
N ILE A 282 10.54 22.50 -6.52
CA ILE A 282 11.61 22.41 -5.53
C ILE A 282 12.54 23.60 -5.75
N PRO A 283 12.57 24.59 -4.83
CA PRO A 283 13.43 25.75 -4.96
C PRO A 283 14.92 25.36 -4.95
N GLY A 284 15.71 26.03 -5.79
CA GLY A 284 17.16 25.87 -5.87
C GLY A 284 17.71 26.37 -7.21
N PRO A 285 19.05 26.50 -7.35
CA PRO A 285 19.71 26.66 -8.65
C PRO A 285 20.29 25.30 -9.13
N PRO A 286 19.70 24.63 -10.16
CA PRO A 286 18.49 24.99 -10.90
C PRO A 286 17.22 24.62 -10.15
N ARG A 287 16.14 25.33 -10.47
CA ARG A 287 14.80 25.03 -9.96
C ARG A 287 14.32 23.73 -10.60
N LYS A 288 13.81 22.80 -9.80
CA LYS A 288 13.36 21.48 -10.27
C LYS A 288 11.85 21.37 -10.15
N LEU A 289 11.22 20.76 -11.16
CA LEU A 289 9.80 20.42 -11.14
C LEU A 289 9.67 18.90 -11.09
N ALA A 290 9.15 18.37 -9.98
CA ALA A 290 8.83 16.97 -9.82
C ALA A 290 7.35 16.73 -10.16
N ILE A 291 7.05 15.74 -11.01
CA ILE A 291 5.69 15.41 -11.44
C ILE A 291 5.42 13.96 -11.05
N ASN A 292 4.44 13.76 -10.19
CA ASN A 292 4.06 12.44 -9.67
C ASN A 292 2.57 12.19 -9.92
N ASP A 293 2.17 10.92 -9.86
CA ASP A 293 0.76 10.57 -9.75
C ASP A 293 0.21 11.12 -8.43
N ALA A 294 -0.97 11.74 -8.47
CA ALA A 294 -1.62 12.23 -7.27
C ALA A 294 -2.16 11.03 -6.47
N PRO A 295 -1.84 10.90 -5.18
CA PRO A 295 -2.43 9.88 -4.34
C PRO A 295 -3.96 9.97 -4.32
N ASP A 296 -4.59 8.83 -4.04
CA ASP A 296 -6.02 8.79 -3.76
C ASP A 296 -6.36 9.74 -2.61
N GLY A 297 -7.47 10.47 -2.74
CA GLY A 297 -7.85 11.52 -1.78
C GLY A 297 -7.36 12.93 -2.13
N THR A 298 -6.49 13.10 -3.12
CA THR A 298 -6.01 14.42 -3.55
C THR A 298 -7.16 15.26 -4.14
N PRO A 299 -7.40 16.51 -3.67
CA PRO A 299 -8.39 17.37 -4.29
C PRO A 299 -8.02 17.73 -5.73
N CYS A 300 -8.95 17.49 -6.67
CA CYS A 300 -8.67 17.54 -8.10
C CYS A 300 -9.52 18.57 -8.88
N SER A 301 -10.39 19.32 -8.20
CA SER A 301 -11.25 20.31 -8.87
C SER A 301 -11.38 21.59 -8.05
N ALA A 302 -11.00 22.71 -8.66
CA ALA A 302 -11.22 24.04 -8.08
C ALA A 302 -12.71 24.41 -8.00
N VAL A 303 -13.51 23.93 -8.98
CA VAL A 303 -14.95 24.22 -9.06
C VAL A 303 -15.76 23.29 -8.16
N HIS A 304 -15.47 21.99 -8.18
CA HIS A 304 -16.22 20.99 -7.43
C HIS A 304 -15.43 20.48 -6.23
N LYS A 305 -15.54 21.19 -5.09
CA LYS A 305 -14.77 20.93 -3.86
C LYS A 305 -14.84 19.50 -3.29
N ARG A 306 -15.89 18.73 -3.63
CA ARG A 306 -16.05 17.31 -3.23
C ARG A 306 -15.48 16.31 -4.24
N LYS A 307 -14.82 16.77 -5.31
CA LYS A 307 -14.09 15.89 -6.24
C LYS A 307 -12.65 15.69 -5.75
N ILE A 308 -12.23 14.44 -5.77
CA ILE A 308 -10.90 13.96 -5.39
C ILE A 308 -10.42 12.91 -6.38
N CYS A 309 -9.12 12.68 -6.43
CA CYS A 309 -8.54 11.57 -7.16
C CYS A 309 -8.90 10.25 -6.49
N LEU A 310 -9.48 9.33 -7.26
CA LEU A 310 -9.75 7.95 -6.87
C LEU A 310 -9.44 7.04 -8.07
N ASN A 311 -8.47 6.13 -7.92
CA ASN A 311 -7.91 5.28 -8.98
C ASN A 311 -7.54 6.09 -10.25
N GLY A 312 -6.89 7.24 -10.05
CA GLY A 312 -6.45 8.10 -11.15
C GLY A 312 -7.54 8.92 -11.83
N GLU A 313 -8.79 8.85 -11.34
CA GLU A 313 -9.92 9.62 -11.88
C GLU A 313 -10.33 10.76 -10.93
N CYS A 314 -10.52 11.96 -11.47
CA CYS A 314 -11.07 13.08 -10.70
C CYS A 314 -12.60 12.94 -10.51
N THR A 315 -12.99 12.28 -9.43
CA THR A 315 -14.38 11.84 -9.19
C THR A 315 -14.85 12.09 -7.75
N ARG A 316 -16.06 11.64 -7.39
CA ARG A 316 -16.62 11.78 -6.04
C ARG A 316 -16.63 10.42 -5.34
N THR A 317 -16.35 10.39 -4.03
CA THR A 317 -16.40 9.16 -3.20
C THR A 317 -17.70 8.37 -3.37
N LYS A 318 -18.84 9.06 -3.52
CA LYS A 318 -20.14 8.41 -3.72
C LYS A 318 -20.26 7.58 -5.01
N LEU A 319 -19.42 7.84 -6.02
CA LEU A 319 -19.42 7.14 -7.32
C LEU A 319 -18.48 5.92 -7.33
N LYS A 320 -17.62 5.79 -6.32
CA LYS A 320 -16.69 4.67 -6.14
C LYS A 320 -16.87 4.13 -4.71
N PRO A 321 -18.00 3.45 -4.41
CA PRO A 321 -18.31 3.02 -3.05
C PRO A 321 -17.32 1.96 -2.57
N VAL A 322 -16.76 2.17 -1.38
CA VAL A 322 -15.83 1.21 -0.77
C VAL A 322 -16.00 1.21 0.76
N GLY A 323 -15.79 0.05 1.36
CA GLY A 323 -15.72 -0.12 2.81
C GLY A 323 -14.36 0.27 3.37
N THR A 324 -14.36 0.81 4.57
CA THR A 324 -13.20 1.06 5.42
C THR A 324 -13.29 0.21 6.70
N VAL A 325 -12.28 0.31 7.54
CA VAL A 325 -12.14 -0.37 8.84
C VAL A 325 -13.37 -0.11 9.71
N SER A 326 -13.81 -1.16 10.40
CA SER A 326 -14.95 -1.12 11.32
C SER A 326 -14.70 -0.22 12.52
N ASP A 327 -15.75 0.31 13.14
CA ASP A 327 -15.59 1.09 14.37
C ASP A 327 -15.15 0.23 15.58
N SER A 328 -15.40 -1.09 15.55
CA SER A 328 -14.88 -1.99 16.58
C SER A 328 -13.35 -2.12 16.48
N VAL A 329 -12.82 -2.32 15.27
CA VAL A 329 -11.37 -2.45 15.05
C VAL A 329 -10.65 -1.13 15.37
N LYS A 330 -11.24 0.02 15.00
CA LYS A 330 -10.68 1.33 15.37
C LYS A 330 -10.55 1.53 16.88
N LYS A 331 -11.42 0.89 17.69
CA LYS A 331 -11.39 0.97 19.15
C LYS A 331 -10.42 -0.06 19.77
N SER A 332 -10.22 -1.20 19.12
CA SER A 332 -9.42 -2.32 19.62
C SER A 332 -7.94 -2.29 19.20
N VAL A 333 -7.36 -1.10 19.01
CA VAL A 333 -5.95 -0.95 18.60
C VAL A 333 -5.01 -1.24 19.78
N GLU A 334 -4.09 -2.16 19.55
CA GLU A 334 -3.09 -2.61 20.51
C GLU A 334 -1.83 -1.74 20.41
N LYS A 335 -1.34 -1.24 21.56
CA LYS A 335 -0.07 -0.50 21.65
C LYS A 335 0.90 -1.33 22.47
N MET A 336 2.09 -1.57 21.93
CA MET A 336 3.08 -2.49 22.52
C MET A 336 4.30 -1.81 23.10
#